data_AF-A0A972AGH1-F1
#
_entry.id   AF-A0A972AGH1-F1
#
_cell.length_a   1.000
_cell.length_b   1.000
_cell.length_c   1.000
_cell.angle_alpha   90.00
_cell.angle_beta   90.00
_cell.angle_gamma   90.00
#
_symmetry.space_group_name_H-M   'P 1'
#
loop_
_entity.id
_entity.type
_entity.pdbx_description
1 polymer ?
#
loop_
_entity_poly.entity_id
_entity_poly.type
_entity_poly.pdbx_seq_one_letter_code
_entity_poly.pdbx_strand_id
1 'polypeptide(L)' 'MGEKRHVINNIKCEVKNCVYQTPEQRCTAGEIEIGTRNAKDCSETACITFELDKHANC' A
#
# COMPACT_ATOMS: atom_id res chain seq x y z
N MET A 1 9.65 17.83 22.83
CA MET A 1 9.56 18.14 21.39
C MET A 1 8.50 17.22 20.81
N GLY A 2 7.34 17.74 20.45
CA GLY A 2 6.22 16.93 19.95
C GLY A 2 6.38 16.69 18.45
N GLU A 3 6.54 15.43 18.05
CA GLU A 3 6.60 15.04 16.64
C GLU A 3 5.23 15.29 16.00
N LYS A 4 5.18 16.21 15.04
CA LYS A 4 3.95 16.49 14.27
C LYS A 4 3.59 15.22 13.50
N ARG A 5 2.47 14.59 13.84
CA ARG A 5 1.88 13.51 13.02
C ARG A 5 1.58 14.06 11.64
N HIS A 6 2.40 13.70 10.67
CA HIS A 6 2.09 13.95 9.27
C HIS A 6 1.05 12.93 8.83
N VAL A 7 -0.22 13.33 8.81
CA VAL A 7 -1.30 12.47 8.33
C VAL A 7 -1.27 12.47 6.81
N ILE A 8 -1.00 11.31 6.21
CA ILE A 8 -1.07 11.11 4.77
C ILE A 8 -2.54 10.82 4.44
N ASN A 9 -3.27 11.85 3.99
CA ASN A 9 -4.72 11.75 3.78
C ASN A 9 -5.12 10.94 2.54
N ASN A 10 -4.19 10.63 1.63
CA ASN A 10 -4.51 9.98 0.35
C ASN A 10 -3.35 9.07 -0.11
N ILE A 11 -3.14 7.94 0.58
CA ILE A 11 -2.26 6.88 0.05
C ILE A 11 -2.99 6.25 -1.14
N LYS A 12 -2.61 6.63 -2.36
CA LYS A 12 -3.13 6.04 -3.58
C LYS A 12 -2.45 4.68 -3.80
N CYS A 13 -3.13 3.61 -3.41
CA CYS A 13 -2.68 2.24 -3.64
C CYS A 13 -3.31 1.72 -4.94
N GLU A 14 -2.60 1.88 -6.06
CA GLU A 14 -2.95 1.25 -7.33
C GLU A 14 -2.36 -0.16 -7.35
N VAL A 15 -3.23 -1.17 -7.27
CA VAL A 15 -2.82 -2.57 -7.25
C VAL A 15 -3.52 -3.32 -8.37
N LYS A 16 -2.72 -3.95 -9.25
CA LYS A 16 -3.24 -4.80 -10.33
C LYS A 16 -3.20 -6.29 -9.99
N ASN A 17 -2.26 -6.68 -9.12
CA ASN A 17 -1.96 -8.07 -8.81
C ASN A 17 -2.10 -8.39 -7.31
N CYS A 18 -2.79 -7.55 -6.54
CA CYS A 18 -3.01 -7.78 -5.11
C CYS A 18 -4.31 -8.56 -4.90
N VAL A 19 -4.36 -9.53 -3.99
CA VAL A 19 -5.61 -10.25 -3.65
C VAL A 19 -6.74 -9.33 -3.17
N TYR A 20 -6.39 -8.16 -2.62
CA TYR A 20 -7.35 -7.16 -2.14
C TYR A 20 -7.75 -6.12 -3.20
N GLN A 21 -7.41 -6.34 -4.47
CA GLN A 21 -7.73 -5.41 -5.56
C GLN A 21 -9.19 -5.48 -5.99
N THR A 22 -9.75 -4.35 -6.40
CA THR A 22 -11.04 -4.28 -7.11
C THR A 22 -10.82 -4.13 -8.61
N PRO A 23 -11.83 -4.40 -9.46
CA PRO A 23 -11.76 -4.15 -10.91
C PRO A 23 -11.35 -2.72 -11.29
N GLU A 24 -11.56 -1.73 -10.41
CA GLU A 24 -11.12 -0.35 -10.59
C GLU A 24 -9.65 -0.10 -10.15
N GLN A 25 -8.87 -1.16 -9.94
CA GLN A 25 -7.46 -1.14 -9.53
C GLN A 25 -7.21 -0.48 -8.17
N ARG A 26 -8.14 -0.66 -7.24
CA ARG A 26 -8.04 -0.09 -5.88
C ARG A 26 -7.82 -1.19 -4.86
N CYS A 27 -7.00 -0.91 -3.85
CA CYS A 27 -6.87 -1.79 -2.70
C CYS A 27 -8.07 -1.61 -1.74
N THR A 28 -8.64 -2.72 -1.28
CA THR A 28 -9.74 -2.76 -0.29
C THR A 28 -9.34 -3.37 1.04
N ALA A 29 -8.04 -3.54 1.29
CA ALA A 29 -7.55 -3.97 2.58
C ALA A 29 -8.04 -2.99 3.67
N GLY A 30 -8.70 -3.53 4.71
CA GLY A 30 -9.26 -2.72 5.80
C GLY A 30 -8.21 -1.97 6.61
N GLU A 31 -6.98 -2.50 6.62
CA GLU A 31 -5.79 -1.87 7.16
C GLU A 31 -4.62 -2.17 6.22
N ILE A 32 -3.75 -1.19 5.98
CA ILE A 32 -2.52 -1.37 5.19
C ILE A 32 -1.32 -1.09 6.07
N GLU A 33 -0.39 -2.04 6.12
CA GLU A 33 0.89 -1.89 6.80
C GLU A 33 1.95 -1.52 5.77
N ILE A 34 2.69 -0.45 6.04
CA ILE A 34 3.80 -0.01 5.21
C ILE A 34 5.10 -0.37 5.95
N GLY A 35 5.94 -1.18 5.31
CA GLY A 35 7.08 -1.81 5.97
C GLY A 35 8.27 -0.93 6.23
N THR A 36 8.30 0.26 5.66
CA THR A 36 9.47 1.14 5.70
C THR A 36 9.17 2.39 6.49
N ARG A 37 9.50 2.33 7.78
CA ARG A 37 9.39 3.45 8.74
C ARG A 37 10.17 4.71 8.34
N ASN A 38 11.14 4.58 7.44
CA ASN A 38 12.04 5.65 7.00
C ASN A 38 12.10 5.82 5.47
N ALA A 39 11.11 5.34 4.72
CA ALA A 39 11.07 5.57 3.28
C ALA A 39 11.13 7.08 2.98
N LYS A 40 12.10 7.49 2.17
CA LYS A 40 12.30 8.85 1.66
C LYS A 40 11.84 8.97 0.22
N ASP A 41 11.82 7.86 -0.50
CA ASP A 41 11.37 7.77 -1.88
C ASP A 41 10.27 6.71 -2.05
N CYS A 42 9.44 6.86 -3.09
CA CYS A 42 8.33 5.94 -3.36
C CYS A 42 8.80 4.49 -3.55
N SER A 43 10.00 4.29 -4.08
CA SER A 43 10.62 2.96 -4.29
C SER A 43 10.95 2.24 -2.98
N GLU A 44 11.10 2.98 -1.89
CA GLU A 44 11.35 2.42 -0.56
C GLU A 44 10.03 2.09 0.16
N THR A 45 8.90 2.63 -0.30
CA THR A 45 7.58 2.37 0.29
C THR A 45 7.09 0.98 -0.14
N ALA A 46 7.20 0.00 0.77
CA ALA A 46 6.67 -1.35 0.54
C ALA A 46 5.36 -1.56 1.31
N CYS A 47 4.29 -1.95 0.61
CA CYS A 47 3.06 -2.41 1.26
C CYS A 47 3.28 -3.84 1.76
N ILE A 48 3.41 -4.02 3.08
CA ILE A 48 3.54 -5.35 3.71
C ILE A 48 2.26 -6.14 3.54
N THR A 49 1.11 -5.46 3.55
CA THR A 49 -0.20 -6.09 3.30
C THR A 49 -0.36 -6.57 1.85
N PHE A 50 0.63 -6.36 0.98
CA PHE A 50 0.56 -6.88 -0.38
C PHE A 50 0.69 -8.41 -0.37
N GLU A 51 -0.37 -9.06 -0.85
CA GLU A 51 -0.34 -10.48 -1.21
C GLU A 51 -0.64 -10.62 -2.69
N LEU A 52 0.22 -11.36 -3.40
CA LEU A 52 0.05 -11.61 -4.83
C LEU A 52 -1.19 -12.47 -5.06
N ASP A 53 -2.10 -12.00 -5.91
CA ASP A 53 -3.21 -12.81 -6.38
C ASP A 53 -2.67 -13.95 -7.27
N LYS A 54 -2.95 -15.19 -6.86
CA LYS A 54 -2.54 -16.40 -7.58
C LYS A 54 -3.22 -16.54 -8.95
N HIS A 55 -4.29 -15.77 -9.19
CA HIS A 55 -4.97 -15.69 -10.47
C HIS A 55 -4.60 -14.44 -11.29
N ALA A 56 -3.83 -13.51 -10.71
CA ALA A 56 -3.23 -12.43 -11.50
C ALA A 56 -2.18 -13.08 -12.41
N ASN A 57 -2.51 -13.18 -13.70
CA ASN A 57 -1.56 -13.64 -14.70
C ASN A 57 -0.37 -12.67 -14.70
N CYS A 58 0.81 -13.23 -14.47
CA CYS A 58 2.08 -12.51 -14.45
C CYS A 58 2.35 -11.78 -15.78
#